data_AF-A0A0A8EHW5-F1
#
_entry.id   AF-A0A0A8EHW5-F1
#
_cell.length_a   1.000
_cell.length_b   1.000
_cell.length_c   1.000
_cell.angle_alpha   90.00
_cell.angle_beta   90.00
_cell.angle_gamma   90.00
#
_symmetry.space_group_name_H-M   'P 1'
#
loop_
_entity.id
_entity.type
_entity.pdbx_description
1 polymer ?
#
loop_
_entity_poly.entity_id
_entity_poly.type
_entity_poly.pdbx_seq_one_letter_code
_entity_poly.pdbx_strand_id
1 'polypeptide(L)'
;MPPSTPDFRLDGYEAVNDRVAERFWQHIEIEHNELTVLAEHHTPDDQHSYFVLHNGAVTWGFPGEPQMVALHLQRDVQARTFRFQHTPLPLPAMAQSWLIARGCPEEKILLPEDTGTAPADQATRALEARLRSDGDHFALLTSYTHDIAPIQTTVMLRAVDERAPLPFRVLLREVDTEKWTHTLREGGFTTFQQATDWWEAHWSGEGLPLPTTPPAARRTTLPTKPGIPAPLVPRNGPSR
;
A
#
# COMPACT_ATOMS: atom_id res chain seq x y z
N MET A 1 8.98 -20.57 3.30
CA MET A 1 8.10 -21.25 4.29
C MET A 1 6.75 -21.55 3.64
N PRO A 2 5.95 -22.55 4.06
CA PRO A 2 4.58 -22.65 3.56
C PRO A 2 3.82 -21.36 3.89
N PRO A 3 2.92 -20.89 3.01
CA PRO A 3 2.08 -19.74 3.30
C PRO A 3 1.26 -20.03 4.56
N SER A 4 1.41 -19.19 5.58
CA SER A 4 0.65 -19.32 6.82
C SER A 4 -0.68 -18.59 6.68
N THR A 5 -1.76 -19.28 7.04
CA THR A 5 -3.05 -18.67 7.34
C THR A 5 -2.87 -17.60 8.44
N PRO A 6 -3.53 -16.44 8.35
CA PRO A 6 -3.32 -15.37 9.32
C PRO A 6 -3.84 -15.74 10.72
N ASP A 7 -3.03 -15.49 11.74
CA ASP A 7 -3.46 -15.44 13.14
C ASP A 7 -3.80 -13.99 13.51
N PHE A 8 -5.08 -13.68 13.60
CA PHE A 8 -5.56 -12.33 13.91
C PHE A 8 -5.42 -11.96 15.40
N ARG A 9 -5.11 -12.92 16.28
CA ARG A 9 -5.02 -12.74 17.74
C ARG A 9 -6.29 -12.14 18.34
N LEU A 10 -7.44 -12.66 17.93
CA LEU A 10 -8.76 -12.22 18.40
C LEU A 10 -9.39 -13.18 19.42
N ASP A 11 -8.64 -14.18 19.90
CA ASP A 11 -9.13 -15.11 20.90
C ASP A 11 -9.61 -14.38 22.17
N GLY A 12 -10.91 -14.55 22.45
CA GLY A 12 -11.61 -13.90 23.56
C GLY A 12 -11.79 -12.39 23.41
N TYR A 13 -11.68 -11.86 22.19
CA TYR A 13 -12.14 -10.51 21.83
C TYR A 13 -13.45 -10.60 21.05
N GLU A 14 -14.34 -9.65 21.31
CA GLU A 14 -15.55 -9.46 20.49
C GLU A 14 -15.41 -8.22 19.61
N ALA A 15 -16.12 -8.16 18.50
CA ALA A 15 -16.20 -6.91 17.74
C ALA A 15 -16.83 -5.83 18.62
N VAL A 16 -16.36 -4.58 18.51
CA VAL A 16 -16.91 -3.46 19.31
C VAL A 16 -18.42 -3.20 19.06
N ASN A 17 -18.98 -3.74 17.97
CA ASN A 17 -20.42 -3.83 17.71
C ASN A 17 -20.71 -4.80 16.54
N ASP A 18 -21.99 -5.13 16.35
CA ASP A 18 -22.47 -6.03 15.29
C ASP A 18 -22.04 -5.62 13.88
N ARG A 19 -22.01 -4.32 13.59
CA ARG A 19 -21.58 -3.82 12.27
C ARG A 19 -20.11 -4.12 12.00
N VAL A 20 -19.26 -4.07 13.03
CA VAL A 20 -17.84 -4.46 12.91
C VAL A 20 -17.73 -5.97 12.76
N ALA A 21 -18.51 -6.76 13.50
CA ALA A 21 -18.53 -8.22 13.36
C ALA A 21 -18.92 -8.65 11.94
N GLU A 22 -20.05 -8.14 11.43
CA GLU A 22 -20.56 -8.46 10.10
C GLU A 22 -19.55 -8.09 9.01
N ARG A 23 -18.96 -6.88 9.09
CA ARG A 23 -17.97 -6.46 8.10
C ARG A 23 -16.69 -7.29 8.17
N PHE A 24 -16.24 -7.66 9.37
CA PHE A 24 -15.07 -8.49 9.52
C PHE A 24 -15.30 -9.87 8.91
N TRP A 25 -16.46 -10.46 9.17
CA TRP A 25 -16.86 -11.72 8.57
C TRP A 25 -16.89 -11.64 7.04
N GLN A 26 -17.57 -10.64 6.48
CA GLN A 26 -17.74 -10.47 5.03
C GLN A 26 -16.45 -10.25 4.25
N HIS A 27 -15.46 -9.56 4.83
CA HIS A 27 -14.28 -9.10 4.08
C HIS A 27 -13.00 -9.85 4.44
N ILE A 28 -12.98 -10.56 5.57
CA ILE A 28 -11.76 -11.16 6.12
C ILE A 28 -11.99 -12.62 6.52
N GLU A 29 -13.02 -12.90 7.33
CA GLU A 29 -13.18 -14.23 7.93
C GLU A 29 -13.72 -15.28 6.95
N ILE A 30 -14.66 -14.89 6.07
CA ILE A 30 -15.28 -15.83 5.12
C ILE A 30 -14.27 -16.43 4.13
N GLU A 31 -13.18 -15.72 3.85
CA GLU A 31 -12.07 -16.12 2.97
C GLU A 31 -10.80 -16.50 3.73
N HIS A 32 -10.89 -16.69 5.06
CA HIS A 32 -9.72 -16.88 5.93
C HIS A 32 -8.75 -17.97 5.46
N ASN A 33 -9.28 -19.07 4.91
CA ASN A 33 -8.51 -20.19 4.39
C ASN A 33 -7.83 -19.91 3.03
N GLU A 34 -8.27 -18.88 2.31
CA GLU A 34 -7.71 -18.40 1.05
C GLU A 34 -6.76 -17.20 1.23
N LEU A 35 -6.65 -16.69 2.47
CA LEU A 35 -5.72 -15.64 2.85
C LEU A 35 -4.34 -16.21 3.17
N THR A 36 -3.34 -15.73 2.45
CA THR A 36 -1.92 -16.01 2.70
C THR A 36 -1.24 -14.78 3.28
N VAL A 37 -0.57 -14.92 4.43
CA VAL A 37 0.25 -13.84 4.99
C VAL A 37 1.52 -13.64 4.16
N LEU A 38 1.71 -12.42 3.64
CA LEU A 38 2.94 -12.00 2.95
C LEU A 38 3.87 -11.22 3.89
N ALA A 39 3.30 -10.43 4.81
CA ALA A 39 4.02 -9.76 5.87
C ALA A 39 3.06 -9.44 7.02
N GLU A 40 3.55 -9.49 8.26
CA GLU A 40 2.75 -9.12 9.43
C GLU A 40 3.59 -8.46 10.52
N HIS A 41 2.95 -7.61 11.31
CA HIS A 41 3.54 -7.01 12.49
C HIS A 41 2.51 -6.85 13.60
N HIS A 42 2.89 -7.25 14.81
CA HIS A 42 2.12 -7.04 16.03
C HIS A 42 2.87 -6.09 16.97
N THR A 43 2.17 -5.12 17.54
CA THR A 43 2.79 -4.23 18.52
C THR A 43 3.10 -4.99 19.82
N PRO A 44 4.14 -4.60 20.59
CA PRO A 44 4.52 -5.31 21.82
C PRO A 44 3.43 -5.35 22.90
N ASP A 45 2.54 -4.36 22.90
CA ASP A 45 1.38 -4.27 23.79
C ASP A 45 0.15 -5.03 23.26
N ASP A 46 0.30 -5.71 22.13
CA ASP A 46 -0.73 -6.45 21.40
C ASP A 46 -1.96 -5.61 21.03
N GLN A 47 -1.90 -4.28 21.08
CA GLN A 47 -3.04 -3.42 20.72
C GLN A 47 -3.26 -3.31 19.21
N HIS A 48 -2.22 -3.52 18.40
CA HIS A 48 -2.31 -3.42 16.95
C HIS A 48 -1.71 -4.64 16.25
N SER A 49 -2.39 -5.09 15.20
CA SER A 49 -1.81 -5.99 14.20
C SER A 49 -1.93 -5.37 12.81
N TYR A 50 -0.89 -5.54 12.01
CA TYR A 50 -0.81 -5.07 10.63
C TYR A 50 -0.51 -6.28 9.74
N PHE A 51 -1.23 -6.43 8.63
CA PHE A 51 -1.02 -7.53 7.70
C PHE A 51 -1.03 -7.05 6.26
N VAL A 52 -0.09 -7.57 5.48
CA VAL A 52 -0.18 -7.65 4.02
C VAL A 52 -0.56 -9.08 3.68
N LEU A 53 -1.73 -9.26 3.10
CA LEU A 53 -2.29 -10.56 2.76
C LEU A 53 -2.45 -10.69 1.24
N HIS A 54 -2.24 -11.89 0.71
CA HIS A 54 -2.71 -12.28 -0.62
C HIS A 54 -4.03 -13.03 -0.46
N ASN A 55 -5.05 -12.61 -1.21
CA ASN A 55 -6.36 -13.27 -1.24
C ASN A 55 -6.50 -14.12 -2.51
N GLY A 56 -6.40 -15.44 -2.36
CA GLY A 56 -6.55 -16.39 -3.46
C GLY A 56 -7.99 -16.50 -3.99
N ALA A 57 -8.99 -16.15 -3.18
CA ALA A 57 -10.40 -16.28 -3.52
C ALA A 57 -10.82 -15.36 -4.68
N VAL A 58 -10.12 -14.22 -4.85
CA VAL A 58 -10.37 -13.23 -5.91
C VAL A 58 -10.25 -13.83 -7.31
N THR A 59 -9.50 -14.92 -7.49
CA THR A 59 -9.45 -15.70 -8.74
C THR A 59 -10.84 -16.14 -9.22
N TRP A 60 -11.80 -16.31 -8.30
CA TRP A 60 -13.18 -16.70 -8.58
C TRP A 60 -14.17 -15.52 -8.61
N GLY A 61 -13.67 -14.30 -8.34
CA GLY A 61 -14.44 -13.06 -8.28
C GLY A 61 -14.53 -12.35 -9.63
N PHE A 62 -14.53 -11.01 -9.61
CA PHE A 62 -14.52 -10.25 -10.86
C PHE A 62 -13.10 -10.26 -11.45
N PRO A 63 -12.93 -10.62 -12.74
CA PRO A 63 -11.63 -10.60 -13.38
C PRO A 63 -10.98 -9.22 -13.26
N GLY A 64 -9.70 -9.20 -12.87
CA GLY A 64 -8.95 -7.95 -12.71
C GLY A 64 -8.90 -7.39 -11.30
N GLU A 65 -9.65 -7.93 -10.35
CA GLU A 65 -9.71 -7.40 -9.00
C GLU A 65 -8.36 -7.44 -8.26
N PRO A 66 -8.09 -6.47 -7.36
CA PRO A 66 -6.89 -6.48 -6.55
C PRO A 66 -6.82 -7.69 -5.62
N GLN A 67 -5.69 -8.41 -5.68
CA GLN A 67 -5.47 -9.62 -4.87
C GLN A 67 -4.74 -9.35 -3.55
N MET A 68 -4.21 -8.14 -3.30
CA MET A 68 -3.59 -7.82 -2.01
C MET A 68 -4.62 -7.20 -1.07
N VAL A 69 -4.58 -7.58 0.20
CA VAL A 69 -5.36 -6.95 1.27
C VAL A 69 -4.40 -6.38 2.30
N ALA A 70 -4.50 -5.08 2.54
CA ALA A 70 -3.89 -4.44 3.71
C ALA A 70 -4.92 -4.47 4.85
N LEU A 71 -4.55 -5.02 6.01
CA LEU A 71 -5.42 -5.12 7.19
C LEU A 71 -4.74 -4.50 8.41
N HIS A 72 -5.44 -3.58 9.07
CA HIS A 72 -5.08 -3.02 10.37
C HIS A 72 -6.13 -3.41 11.41
N LEU A 73 -5.73 -4.19 12.40
CA LEU A 73 -6.55 -4.58 13.54
C LEU A 73 -6.15 -3.77 14.77
N GLN A 74 -7.14 -3.34 15.54
CA GLN A 74 -6.96 -2.61 16.79
C GLN A 74 -7.78 -3.27 17.90
N ARG A 75 -7.15 -3.57 19.02
CA ARG A 75 -7.75 -4.21 20.19
C ARG A 75 -7.80 -3.25 21.37
N ASP A 76 -8.92 -3.24 22.06
CA ASP A 76 -9.06 -2.66 23.40
C ASP A 76 -8.92 -3.79 24.41
N VAL A 77 -7.77 -3.87 25.06
CA VAL A 77 -7.43 -4.94 26.01
C VAL A 77 -8.34 -4.92 27.24
N GLN A 78 -8.80 -3.73 27.67
CA GLN A 78 -9.64 -3.60 28.87
C GLN A 78 -11.08 -4.01 28.58
N ALA A 79 -11.63 -3.51 27.46
CA ALA A 79 -12.98 -3.84 27.04
C ALA A 79 -13.08 -5.22 26.40
N ARG A 80 -11.94 -5.85 26.06
CA ARG A 80 -11.86 -7.09 25.28
C ARG A 80 -12.63 -6.98 23.97
N THR A 81 -12.51 -5.83 23.31
CA THR A 81 -13.13 -5.59 21.99
C THR A 81 -12.11 -5.31 20.90
N PHE A 82 -12.49 -5.50 19.64
CA PHE A 82 -11.68 -5.13 18.49
C PHE A 82 -12.44 -4.27 17.47
N ARG A 83 -11.68 -3.54 16.67
CA ARG A 83 -12.10 -2.89 15.43
C ARG A 83 -11.03 -3.10 14.37
N PHE A 84 -11.39 -2.89 13.11
CA PHE A 84 -10.44 -3.07 12.01
C PHE A 84 -10.67 -2.05 10.90
N GLN A 85 -9.62 -1.87 10.10
CA GLN A 85 -9.67 -1.22 8.81
C GLN A 85 -8.98 -2.15 7.81
N HIS A 86 -9.49 -2.20 6.59
CA HIS A 86 -8.84 -2.93 5.52
C HIS A 86 -9.01 -2.20 4.19
N THR A 87 -8.18 -2.56 3.21
CA THR A 87 -8.38 -2.17 1.82
C THR A 87 -7.77 -3.22 0.88
N PRO A 88 -8.49 -3.61 -0.19
CA PRO A 88 -7.88 -4.27 -1.34
C PRO A 88 -6.97 -3.29 -2.07
N LEU A 89 -5.79 -3.74 -2.49
CA LEU A 89 -4.79 -2.93 -3.20
C LEU A 89 -4.09 -3.76 -4.28
N PRO A 90 -3.70 -3.14 -5.41
CA PRO A 90 -3.22 -3.91 -6.57
C PRO A 90 -1.77 -4.37 -6.42
N LEU A 91 -0.97 -3.73 -5.56
CA LEU A 91 0.46 -4.01 -5.41
C LEU A 91 0.84 -4.15 -3.93
N PRO A 92 1.77 -5.06 -3.57
CA PRO A 92 2.28 -5.20 -2.20
C PRO A 92 2.82 -3.88 -1.63
N ALA A 93 3.58 -3.13 -2.43
CA ALA A 93 4.14 -1.83 -2.01
C ALA A 93 3.06 -0.81 -1.61
N MET A 94 1.90 -0.84 -2.28
CA MET A 94 0.77 0.03 -1.93
C MET A 94 0.11 -0.44 -0.62
N ALA A 95 -0.03 -1.75 -0.42
CA ALA A 95 -0.55 -2.32 0.83
C ALA A 95 0.32 -1.95 2.03
N GLN A 96 1.64 -2.07 1.88
CA GLN A 96 2.61 -1.61 2.87
C GLN A 96 2.49 -0.12 3.13
N SER A 97 2.39 0.70 2.08
CA SER A 97 2.23 2.15 2.22
C SER A 97 0.99 2.54 3.02
N TRP A 98 -0.13 1.87 2.77
CA TRP A 98 -1.39 2.10 3.48
C TRP A 98 -1.29 1.75 4.98
N LEU A 99 -0.52 0.72 5.34
CA LEU A 99 -0.26 0.32 6.73
C LEU A 99 0.73 1.26 7.42
N ILE A 100 1.77 1.71 6.70
CA ILE A 100 2.76 2.68 7.19
C ILE A 100 2.06 4.00 7.54
N ALA A 101 1.15 4.47 6.68
CA ALA A 101 0.32 5.65 6.95
C ALA A 101 -0.57 5.52 8.20
N ARG A 102 -0.74 4.30 8.74
CA ARG A 102 -1.50 3.99 9.96
C ARG A 102 -0.62 3.67 11.17
N GLY A 103 0.68 3.92 11.07
CA GLY A 103 1.63 3.78 12.17
C GLY A 103 2.37 2.45 12.21
N CYS A 104 2.27 1.60 11.18
CA CYS A 104 3.16 0.45 11.06
C CYS A 104 4.59 0.90 10.73
N PRO A 105 5.63 0.50 11.48
CA PRO A 105 7.01 0.79 11.09
C PRO A 105 7.36 0.10 9.76
N GLU A 106 7.96 0.82 8.81
CA GLU A 106 8.25 0.30 7.47
C GLU A 106 9.09 -0.99 7.54
N GLU A 107 10.13 -1.01 8.36
CA GLU A 107 11.04 -2.14 8.51
C GLU A 107 10.39 -3.39 9.11
N LYS A 108 9.20 -3.25 9.70
CA LYS A 108 8.44 -4.36 10.31
C LYS A 108 7.42 -4.99 9.36
N ILE A 109 7.15 -4.36 8.21
CA ILE A 109 6.15 -4.82 7.25
C ILE A 109 6.74 -5.05 5.86
N LEU A 110 8.06 -5.17 5.74
CA LEU A 110 8.73 -5.58 4.52
C LEU A 110 8.40 -7.03 4.18
N LEU A 111 8.21 -7.32 2.89
CA LEU A 111 8.05 -8.69 2.41
C LEU A 111 9.40 -9.42 2.56
N PRO A 112 9.40 -10.68 3.03
CA PRO A 112 10.59 -11.52 2.99
C PRO A 112 11.12 -11.69 1.55
N GLU A 113 12.44 -11.85 1.39
CA GLU A 113 13.08 -11.95 0.06
C GLU A 113 12.60 -13.16 -0.76
N ASP A 114 12.10 -14.20 -0.11
CA ASP A 114 11.57 -15.43 -0.73
C ASP A 114 10.06 -15.38 -1.01
N THR A 115 9.40 -14.25 -0.74
CA THR A 115 7.95 -14.11 -0.92
C THR A 115 7.61 -13.56 -2.30
N GLY A 116 6.81 -14.31 -3.08
CA GLY A 116 6.36 -13.90 -4.41
C GLY A 116 7.48 -13.96 -5.45
N THR A 117 7.53 -12.97 -6.35
CA THR A 117 8.56 -12.84 -7.39
C THR A 117 9.63 -11.85 -6.96
N ALA A 118 10.89 -12.08 -7.38
CA ALA A 118 11.97 -11.15 -7.05
C ALA A 118 11.98 -9.95 -8.01
N PRO A 119 12.29 -8.72 -7.54
CA PRO A 119 12.49 -7.57 -8.42
C PRO A 119 13.61 -7.84 -9.44
N ALA A 120 13.31 -7.70 -10.73
CA ALA A 120 14.22 -8.03 -11.83
C ALA A 120 15.43 -7.08 -11.93
N ASP A 121 15.28 -5.83 -11.47
CA ASP A 121 16.32 -4.80 -11.58
C ASP A 121 16.23 -3.73 -10.48
N GLN A 122 17.26 -2.87 -10.43
CA GLN A 122 17.35 -1.80 -9.45
C GLN A 122 16.25 -0.73 -9.64
N ALA A 123 15.78 -0.51 -10.87
CA ALA A 123 14.71 0.45 -11.15
C ALA A 123 13.39 0.00 -10.50
N THR A 124 13.09 -1.30 -10.59
CA THR A 124 11.94 -1.94 -9.93
C THR A 124 12.05 -1.78 -8.41
N ARG A 125 13.20 -2.13 -7.81
CA ARG A 125 13.43 -1.99 -6.36
C ARG A 125 13.26 -0.54 -5.89
N ALA A 126 13.80 0.40 -6.64
CA ALA A 126 13.70 1.83 -6.31
C ALA A 126 12.26 2.34 -6.40
N LEU A 127 11.51 1.91 -7.42
CA LEU A 127 10.11 2.30 -7.58
C LEU A 127 9.23 1.70 -6.48
N GLU A 128 9.42 0.42 -6.12
CA GLU A 128 8.70 -0.19 -5.00
C GLU A 128 8.99 0.50 -3.66
N ALA A 129 10.26 0.82 -3.40
CA ALA A 129 10.64 1.57 -2.21
C ALA A 129 10.00 2.96 -2.18
N ARG A 130 9.92 3.64 -3.33
CA ARG A 130 9.21 4.92 -3.43
C ARG A 130 7.72 4.74 -3.17
N LEU A 131 7.06 3.76 -3.79
CA LEU A 131 5.64 3.50 -3.59
C LEU A 131 5.29 3.18 -2.14
N ARG A 132 6.13 2.42 -1.42
CA ARG A 132 5.95 2.20 0.03
C ARG A 132 5.92 3.50 0.82
N SER A 133 6.74 4.47 0.42
CA SER A 133 6.81 5.79 1.05
C SER A 133 5.81 6.81 0.51
N ASP A 134 5.15 6.56 -0.63
CA ASP A 134 4.32 7.55 -1.31
C ASP A 134 2.97 7.77 -0.60
N GLY A 135 2.55 6.89 0.30
CA GLY A 135 1.47 7.13 1.26
C GLY A 135 0.20 7.71 0.64
N ASP A 136 -0.13 8.94 1.06
CA ASP A 136 -1.29 9.74 0.65
C ASP A 136 -0.99 10.71 -0.51
N HIS A 137 0.17 10.61 -1.17
CA HIS A 137 0.53 11.46 -2.30
C HIS A 137 -0.29 11.17 -3.57
N PHE A 138 -0.85 9.96 -3.67
CA PHE A 138 -1.62 9.52 -4.83
C PHE A 138 -2.94 8.87 -4.41
N ALA A 139 -4.00 9.21 -5.13
CA ALA A 139 -5.27 8.50 -5.10
C ALA A 139 -5.28 7.40 -6.16
N LEU A 140 -5.71 6.20 -5.79
CA LEU A 140 -5.97 5.11 -6.72
C LEU A 140 -7.24 5.42 -7.53
N LEU A 141 -7.12 5.48 -8.86
CA LEU A 141 -8.26 5.67 -9.76
C LEU A 141 -8.85 4.33 -10.21
N THR A 142 -7.99 3.44 -10.71
CA THR A 142 -8.39 2.10 -11.16
C THR A 142 -7.18 1.17 -11.17
N SER A 143 -7.43 -0.13 -11.19
CA SER A 143 -6.41 -1.16 -11.39
C SER A 143 -7.00 -2.36 -12.11
N TYR A 144 -6.15 -3.12 -12.79
CA TYR A 144 -6.52 -4.39 -13.38
C TYR A 144 -5.36 -5.39 -13.27
N THR A 145 -5.66 -6.58 -12.75
CA THR A 145 -4.74 -7.71 -12.63
C THR A 145 -5.10 -8.79 -13.66
N HIS A 146 -4.20 -9.06 -14.59
CA HIS A 146 -4.24 -10.28 -15.40
C HIS A 146 -3.33 -11.31 -14.73
N ASP A 147 -3.93 -12.30 -14.08
CA ASP A 147 -3.25 -13.31 -13.27
C ASP A 147 -2.96 -14.62 -14.03
N ILE A 148 -3.25 -14.64 -15.33
CA ILE A 148 -2.90 -15.72 -16.26
C ILE A 148 -1.78 -15.23 -17.19
N ALA A 149 -0.87 -16.12 -17.58
CA ALA A 149 0.27 -15.76 -18.42
C ALA A 149 -0.16 -15.06 -19.73
N PRO A 150 0.38 -13.86 -20.05
CA PRO A 150 1.40 -13.12 -19.30
C PRO A 150 0.83 -12.43 -18.04
N ILE A 151 1.39 -12.73 -16.87
CA ILE A 151 0.90 -12.17 -15.61
C ILE A 151 1.32 -10.70 -15.51
N GLN A 152 0.34 -9.80 -15.36
CA GLN A 152 0.56 -8.36 -15.31
C GLN A 152 -0.47 -7.65 -14.42
N THR A 153 -0.06 -6.53 -13.84
CA THR A 153 -0.94 -5.64 -13.07
C THR A 153 -0.74 -4.21 -13.56
N THR A 154 -1.84 -3.55 -13.91
CA THR A 154 -1.85 -2.12 -14.24
C THR A 154 -2.55 -1.33 -13.15
N VAL A 155 -2.01 -0.16 -12.81
CA VAL A 155 -2.55 0.72 -11.78
C VAL A 155 -2.55 2.15 -12.30
N MET A 156 -3.70 2.81 -12.29
CA MET A 156 -3.81 4.23 -12.60
C MET A 156 -3.97 5.04 -11.32
N LEU A 157 -3.11 6.03 -11.15
CA LEU A 157 -3.05 6.90 -9.98
C LEU A 157 -3.23 8.36 -10.39
N ARG A 158 -3.79 9.16 -9.46
CA ARG A 158 -3.84 10.62 -9.56
C ARG A 158 -3.11 11.24 -8.38
N ALA A 159 -2.18 12.15 -8.66
CA ALA A 159 -1.51 12.94 -7.64
C ALA A 159 -2.55 13.76 -6.85
N VAL A 160 -2.42 13.75 -5.52
CA VAL A 160 -3.24 14.58 -4.64
C VAL A 160 -2.81 16.05 -4.72
N ASP A 161 -1.52 16.32 -4.95
CA ASP A 161 -1.03 17.68 -5.28
C ASP A 161 -1.48 18.06 -6.71
N GLU A 162 -2.47 18.93 -6.80
CA GLU A 162 -2.99 19.45 -8.08
C GLU A 162 -1.94 20.20 -8.90
N ARG A 163 -0.81 20.59 -8.29
CA ARG A 163 0.31 21.28 -8.97
C ARG A 163 1.35 20.32 -9.54
N ALA A 164 1.13 19.00 -9.43
CA ALA A 164 2.03 18.02 -10.02
C ALA A 164 2.05 18.18 -11.56
N PRO A 165 3.23 18.29 -12.20
CA PRO A 165 3.32 18.51 -13.65
C PRO A 165 2.82 17.31 -14.47
N LEU A 166 2.92 16.10 -13.90
CA LEU A 166 2.37 14.87 -14.43
C LEU A 166 1.44 14.28 -13.35
N PRO A 167 0.20 14.79 -13.25
CA PRO A 167 -0.71 14.45 -12.17
C PRO A 167 -1.32 13.06 -12.33
N PHE A 168 -1.24 12.44 -13.52
CA PHE A 168 -1.69 11.07 -13.73
C PHE A 168 -0.49 10.15 -13.91
N ARG A 169 -0.51 9.00 -13.22
CA ARG A 169 0.53 7.98 -13.31
C ARG A 169 -0.09 6.65 -13.66
N VAL A 170 0.61 5.87 -14.48
CA VAL A 170 0.29 4.46 -14.69
C VAL A 170 1.48 3.63 -14.24
N LEU A 171 1.22 2.68 -13.34
CA LEU A 171 2.17 1.65 -12.96
C LEU A 171 1.85 0.39 -13.76
N LEU A 172 2.88 -0.22 -14.35
CA LEU A 172 2.79 -1.53 -14.99
C LEU A 172 3.76 -2.47 -14.30
N ARG A 173 3.22 -3.52 -13.70
CA ARG A 173 3.95 -4.68 -13.21
C ARG A 173 3.82 -5.82 -14.20
N GLU A 174 4.92 -6.42 -14.59
CA GLU A 174 4.94 -7.62 -15.44
C GLU A 174 5.76 -8.69 -14.75
N VAL A 175 5.32 -9.95 -14.85
CA VAL A 175 6.03 -11.10 -14.27
C VAL A 175 6.65 -11.93 -15.38
N ASP A 176 7.96 -12.16 -15.26
CA ASP A 176 8.68 -13.19 -15.99
C ASP A 176 8.55 -14.52 -15.23
N THR A 177 7.68 -15.40 -15.71
CA THR A 177 7.40 -16.70 -15.08
C THR A 177 8.54 -17.70 -15.25
N GLU A 178 9.47 -17.48 -16.18
CA GLU A 178 10.64 -18.35 -16.37
C GLU A 178 11.74 -18.02 -15.36
N LYS A 179 12.02 -16.73 -15.16
CA LYS A 179 13.00 -16.27 -14.17
C LYS A 179 12.43 -16.12 -12.76
N TRP A 180 11.11 -16.18 -12.64
CA TRP A 180 10.36 -15.87 -11.42
C TRP A 180 10.69 -14.49 -10.85
N THR A 181 10.79 -13.51 -11.75
CA THR A 181 11.06 -12.11 -11.43
C THR A 181 9.96 -11.21 -11.94
N HIS A 182 9.89 -9.97 -11.45
CA HIS A 182 8.98 -8.97 -11.99
C HIS A 182 9.69 -7.65 -12.27
N THR A 183 9.19 -6.95 -13.27
CA THR A 183 9.50 -5.54 -13.53
C THR A 183 8.37 -4.68 -12.98
N LEU A 184 8.70 -3.46 -12.55
CA LEU A 184 7.73 -2.41 -12.26
C LEU A 184 8.18 -1.12 -12.95
N ARG A 185 7.29 -0.51 -13.72
CA ARG A 185 7.53 0.74 -14.45
C ARG A 185 6.44 1.75 -14.15
N GLU A 186 6.80 3.02 -14.22
CA GLU A 186 5.87 4.13 -14.06
C GLU A 186 5.92 5.04 -15.31
N GLY A 187 4.76 5.25 -15.91
CA GLY A 187 4.51 6.29 -16.92
C GLY A 187 3.75 7.47 -16.33
N GLY A 188 4.04 8.66 -16.81
CA GLY A 188 3.41 9.91 -16.37
C GLY A 188 2.70 10.63 -17.49
N PHE A 189 1.53 11.17 -17.16
CA PHE A 189 0.62 11.80 -18.12
C PHE A 189 0.14 13.15 -17.58
N THR A 190 -0.06 14.11 -18.48
CA THR A 190 -0.53 15.46 -18.13
C THR A 190 -2.04 15.53 -17.96
N THR A 191 -2.78 14.61 -18.59
CA THR A 191 -4.25 14.58 -18.58
C THR A 191 -4.78 13.18 -18.33
N PHE A 192 -6.00 13.10 -17.81
CA PHE A 192 -6.70 11.83 -17.62
C PHE A 192 -6.90 11.11 -18.96
N GLN A 193 -7.29 11.84 -20.01
CA GLN A 193 -7.50 11.28 -21.34
C GLN A 193 -6.25 10.54 -21.86
N GLN A 194 -5.06 11.15 -21.76
CA GLN A 194 -3.82 10.50 -22.20
C GLN A 194 -3.51 9.22 -21.43
N ALA A 195 -3.81 9.17 -20.13
CA ALA A 195 -3.60 7.97 -19.32
C ALA A 195 -4.60 6.87 -19.70
N THR A 196 -5.86 7.23 -19.99
CA THR A 196 -6.90 6.31 -20.44
C THR A 196 -6.64 5.81 -21.86
N ASP A 197 -6.22 6.67 -22.79
CA ASP A 197 -5.85 6.28 -24.15
C ASP A 197 -4.73 5.23 -24.13
N TRP A 198 -3.71 5.45 -23.29
CA TRP A 198 -2.64 4.46 -23.08
C TRP A 198 -3.19 3.15 -22.49
N TRP A 199 -4.07 3.24 -21.49
CA TRP A 199 -4.66 2.08 -20.84
C TRP A 199 -5.47 1.23 -21.83
N GLU A 200 -6.33 1.87 -22.62
CA GLU A 200 -7.16 1.20 -23.62
C GLU A 200 -6.30 0.52 -24.70
N ALA A 201 -5.29 1.22 -25.21
CA ALA A 201 -4.38 0.66 -26.21
C ALA A 201 -3.50 -0.49 -25.66
N HIS A 202 -3.09 -0.42 -24.39
CA HIS A 202 -2.37 -1.52 -23.74
C HIS A 202 -3.22 -2.78 -23.69
N TRP A 203 -4.47 -2.65 -23.23
CA TRP A 203 -5.40 -3.77 -23.08
C TRP A 203 -6.08 -4.21 -24.39
N SER A 204 -6.04 -3.40 -25.46
CA SER A 204 -6.43 -3.80 -26.82
C SER A 204 -5.34 -4.60 -27.55
N GLY A 205 -4.12 -4.65 -27.01
CA GLY A 205 -3.00 -5.38 -27.59
C GLY A 205 -2.13 -4.57 -28.57
N GLU A 206 -2.26 -3.24 -28.59
CA GLU A 206 -1.47 -2.37 -29.46
C GLU A 206 0.00 -2.21 -29.03
N GLY A 207 0.34 -2.65 -27.81
CA GLY A 207 1.73 -2.72 -27.33
C GLY A 207 2.38 -1.34 -27.15
N LEU A 208 1.62 -0.32 -26.72
CA LEU A 208 2.16 1.01 -26.49
C LEU A 208 3.16 1.02 -25.32
N PRO A 209 4.42 1.44 -25.53
CA PRO A 209 5.37 1.54 -24.43
C PRO A 209 4.92 2.59 -23.42
N LEU A 210 5.16 2.35 -22.13
CA LEU A 210 4.94 3.39 -21.13
C LEU A 210 5.85 4.59 -21.42
N PRO A 211 5.31 5.82 -21.40
CA PRO A 211 6.14 7.01 -21.52
C PRO A 211 7.13 7.04 -20.35
N THR A 212 8.42 7.19 -20.64
CA THR A 212 9.44 7.22 -19.59
C THR A 212 9.28 8.47 -18.75
N THR A 213 9.01 8.31 -17.46
CA THR A 213 8.92 9.44 -16.54
C THR A 213 10.24 9.66 -15.83
N PRO A 214 10.75 10.91 -15.73
CA PRO A 214 11.78 11.23 -14.76
C PRO A 214 11.24 10.89 -13.36
N PRO A 215 12.06 10.29 -12.46
CA PRO A 215 11.62 9.99 -11.11
C PRO A 215 11.10 11.27 -10.45
N ALA A 216 9.90 11.20 -9.86
CA ALA A 216 9.34 12.33 -9.12
C ALA A 216 10.33 12.71 -8.01
N ALA A 217 10.87 13.93 -8.09
CA ALA A 217 11.76 14.43 -7.06
C ALA A 217 10.98 14.49 -5.74
N ARG A 218 11.42 13.72 -4.74
CA ARG A 218 10.93 13.82 -3.37
C ARG A 218 11.08 15.29 -2.96
N ARG A 219 9.98 16.02 -2.74
CA ARG A 219 10.07 17.27 -2.01
C ARG A 219 10.36 16.90 -0.57
N THR A 220 11.65 16.83 -0.22
CA THR A 220 12.07 16.87 1.16
C THR A 220 11.50 18.15 1.75
N THR A 221 10.51 18.02 2.63
CA THR A 221 10.19 19.10 3.56
C THR A 221 11.48 19.39 4.33
N LEU A 222 12.09 20.54 4.05
CA LEU A 222 13.24 21.02 4.80
C LEU A 222 12.85 21.01 6.29
N PRO A 223 13.69 20.48 7.19
CA PRO A 223 13.43 20.58 8.61
C PRO A 223 13.28 22.06 8.95
N THR A 224 12.12 22.42 9.50
CA THR A 224 11.88 23.75 10.06
C THR A 224 13.00 24.05 11.04
N LYS A 225 13.83 25.02 10.68
CA LYS A 225 14.94 25.51 11.50
C LYS A 225 14.38 25.82 12.90
N PRO A 226 14.94 25.28 14.00
CA PRO A 226 14.50 25.64 15.34
C PRO A 226 14.59 27.15 15.50
N GLY A 227 13.46 27.77 15.86
CA GLY A 227 13.39 29.20 16.11
C GLY A 227 14.43 29.61 17.15
N ILE A 228 15.20 30.65 16.85
CA ILE A 228 16.12 31.28 17.78
C ILE A 228 15.30 31.69 19.03
N PRO A 229 15.70 31.30 20.26
CA PRO A 229 15.00 31.74 21.45
C PRO A 229 15.08 33.27 21.55
N ALA A 230 13.94 33.92 21.79
CA ALA A 230 13.89 35.34 22.06
C ALA A 230 14.76 35.68 23.28
N PRO A 231 15.50 36.81 23.28
CA PRO A 231 16.29 37.21 24.44
C PRO A 231 15.40 37.43 25.66
N LEU A 232 15.78 36.82 26.78
CA LEU A 232 15.16 37.05 28.09
C LEU A 232 15.26 38.54 28.47
N VAL A 233 14.11 39.17 28.65
CA VAL A 233 14.01 40.56 29.14
C VAL A 233 14.50 40.61 30.60
N PRO A 234 15.38 41.56 30.99
CA PRO A 234 15.83 41.67 32.37
C PRO A 234 14.66 42.06 33.29
N ARG A 235 14.49 41.28 34.35
CA ARG A 235 13.51 41.48 35.40
C ARG A 235 14.02 42.58 36.34
N ASN A 236 13.65 43.83 36.11
CA ASN A 236 13.94 44.90 37.06
C ASN A 236 13.08 44.73 38.32
N GLY A 237 13.76 44.52 39.45
CA GLY A 237 13.16 44.51 40.79
C GLY A 237 12.70 45.91 41.23
N PRO A 238 11.93 45.99 42.33
CA PRO A 238 11.19 47.18 42.70
C PRO A 238 12.09 48.23 43.35
N SER A 239 11.78 49.50 43.14
CA SER A 239 12.33 50.60 43.93
C SER A 239 11.23 51.61 44.25
N ARG A 240 10.86 51.59 45.54
CA ARG A 240 10.13 52.57 46.37
C ARG A 240 8.78 53.11 45.91
#